data_AF-A0A357IFP4-F1
#
_entry.id   AF-A0A357IFP4-F1
#
_cell.length_a   1.000
_cell.length_b   1.000
_cell.length_c   1.000
_cell.angle_alpha   90.00
_cell.angle_beta   90.00
_cell.angle_gamma   90.00
#
_symmetry.space_group_name_H-M   'P 1'
#
loop_
_entity.id
_entity.type
_entity.pdbx_description
1 polymer ?
#
loop_
_entity_poly.entity_id
_entity_poly.type
_entity_poly.pdbx_seq_one_letter_code
_entity_poly.pdbx_strand_id
1 'polypeptide(L)'
;MSFKAALLASAVALSGLVPAGPVRAGDTHPVTGEALADNQDYTYWLLEAIKSMDPQINTDNEGGDVLRSLFEGLYNEDPMGNLVPGVALRHDLSEDKTVYTFHLRDDAVWSDGKPVTAGNFVDAWKRLADPATASEYAWYMELMQIVNAKAAIAGDKSVDEMGVRAIDDRTLEVTLEAPLPYFPQMLPHASVFPVREDVIAEFGDKWTNPEHLVGNGAYILKEH
;
A
#
# COMPACT_ATOMS: atom_id res chain seq x y z
N MET A 1 -41.21 34.96 -27.41
CA MET A 1 -41.14 33.92 -28.47
C MET A 1 -40.49 34.53 -29.71
N SER A 2 -39.25 34.16 -29.98
CA SER A 2 -38.53 34.12 -31.28
C SER A 2 -37.03 34.20 -31.02
N PHE A 3 -36.29 33.51 -31.88
CA PHE A 3 -34.92 32.99 -31.79
C PHE A 3 -33.80 34.04 -31.88
N LYS A 4 -32.60 33.68 -31.41
CA LYS A 4 -31.36 33.66 -32.23
C LYS A 4 -30.20 32.93 -31.55
N ALA A 5 -29.62 31.99 -32.27
CA ALA A 5 -28.32 31.39 -31.99
C ALA A 5 -27.19 32.36 -32.38
N ALA A 6 -26.09 32.33 -31.62
CA ALA A 6 -24.80 32.87 -32.04
C ALA A 6 -23.70 31.87 -31.62
N LEU A 7 -23.04 31.27 -32.63
CA LEU A 7 -21.74 30.63 -32.49
C LEU A 7 -20.67 31.70 -32.24
N LEU A 8 -19.70 31.40 -31.36
CA LEU A 8 -18.30 31.88 -31.28
C LEU A 8 -17.80 31.50 -29.87
N ALA A 9 -16.62 30.96 -29.59
CA ALA A 9 -15.47 30.53 -30.36
C ALA A 9 -14.76 29.49 -29.49
N SER A 10 -14.14 28.49 -30.11
CA SER A 10 -13.30 27.50 -29.44
C SER A 10 -12.07 28.19 -28.84
N ALA A 11 -11.95 28.19 -27.52
CA ALA A 11 -10.70 28.49 -26.83
C ALA A 11 -10.02 27.16 -26.48
N VAL A 12 -8.98 26.84 -27.22
CA VAL A 12 -8.00 25.82 -26.86
C VAL A 12 -7.32 26.30 -25.58
N ALA A 13 -7.66 25.70 -24.43
CA ALA A 13 -6.90 25.88 -23.22
C ALA A 13 -5.61 25.05 -23.35
N LEU A 14 -4.48 25.73 -23.55
CA LEU A 14 -3.16 25.13 -23.36
C LEU A 14 -3.08 24.60 -21.92
N SER A 15 -3.04 23.29 -21.78
CA SER A 15 -2.65 22.60 -20.55
C SER A 15 -1.20 22.94 -20.24
N GLY A 16 -1.00 23.96 -19.40
CA GLY A 16 0.27 24.20 -18.74
C GLY A 16 0.57 23.01 -17.83
N LEU A 17 1.55 22.20 -18.24
CA LEU A 17 2.14 21.17 -17.39
C LEU A 17 2.87 21.90 -16.26
N VAL A 18 2.24 22.01 -15.09
CA VAL A 18 2.93 22.42 -13.87
C VAL A 18 3.78 21.23 -13.44
N PRO A 19 5.12 21.36 -13.28
CA PRO A 19 5.92 20.28 -12.74
C PRO A 19 5.47 20.06 -11.30
N ALA A 20 4.87 18.91 -11.02
CA ALA A 20 4.54 18.49 -9.67
C ALA A 20 5.85 18.25 -8.92
N GLY A 21 6.19 19.17 -8.00
CA GLY A 21 7.18 18.87 -6.96
C GLY A 21 6.63 17.80 -6.00
N PRO A 22 7.48 17.26 -5.11
CA PRO A 22 7.04 16.29 -4.11
C PRO A 22 5.92 16.92 -3.29
N VAL A 23 4.72 16.36 -3.41
CA VAL A 23 3.54 16.81 -2.68
C VAL A 23 3.74 16.40 -1.23
N ARG A 24 4.00 17.38 -0.35
CA ARG A 24 4.00 17.11 1.09
C ARG A 24 2.54 17.02 1.52
N ALA A 25 2.19 16.15 2.45
CA ALA A 25 0.82 15.99 2.95
C ALA A 25 0.18 17.31 3.47
N GLY A 26 1.00 18.33 3.79
CA GLY A 26 0.51 19.68 4.11
C GLY A 26 -0.08 20.46 2.92
N ASP A 27 0.26 20.09 1.68
CA ASP A 27 -0.17 20.81 0.46
C ASP A 27 -1.52 20.29 -0.10
N THR A 28 -2.05 19.20 0.44
CA THR A 28 -3.29 18.54 -0.04
C THR A 28 -4.45 18.59 0.95
N HIS A 29 -4.29 19.24 2.12
CA HIS A 29 -5.44 19.50 2.98
C HIS A 29 -6.50 20.28 2.19
N PRO A 30 -7.80 19.91 2.22
CA PRO A 30 -8.82 20.72 1.58
C PRO A 30 -8.70 22.13 2.14
N VAL A 31 -8.31 23.08 1.30
CA VAL A 31 -8.13 24.47 1.72
C VAL A 31 -9.53 25.03 1.95
N THR A 32 -10.13 24.74 3.10
CA THR A 32 -11.41 25.29 3.55
C THR A 32 -11.28 26.79 3.86
N GLY A 33 -10.05 27.32 3.83
CA GLY A 33 -9.73 28.70 4.21
C GLY A 33 -9.68 28.90 5.73
N GLU A 34 -9.85 27.83 6.51
CA GLU A 34 -9.74 27.87 7.96
C GLU A 34 -8.27 27.92 8.38
N ALA A 35 -7.97 28.76 9.36
CA ALA A 35 -6.66 28.77 9.99
C ALA A 35 -6.49 27.47 10.79
N LEU A 36 -5.44 26.70 10.49
CA LEU A 36 -5.06 25.53 11.28
C LEU A 36 -4.74 25.96 12.72
N ALA A 37 -5.05 25.09 13.68
CA ALA A 37 -4.68 25.32 15.07
C ALA A 37 -3.15 25.22 15.24
N ASP A 38 -2.58 26.03 16.14
CA ASP A 38 -1.14 26.02 16.43
C ASP A 38 -0.62 24.63 16.83
N ASN A 39 -1.47 23.84 17.48
CA ASN A 39 -1.23 22.43 17.76
C ASN A 39 -2.16 21.55 16.91
N GLN A 40 -1.58 20.60 16.17
CA GLN A 40 -2.29 19.62 15.35
C GLN A 40 -2.22 18.21 15.97
N ASP A 41 -2.11 18.14 17.30
CA ASP A 41 -2.18 16.87 18.04
C ASP A 41 -3.60 16.31 18.02
N TYR A 42 -3.71 15.04 17.64
CA TYR A 42 -4.94 14.28 17.67
C TYR A 42 -4.81 13.13 18.69
N THR A 43 -5.74 13.07 19.63
CA THR A 43 -5.81 11.99 20.63
C THR A 43 -7.12 11.26 20.47
N TYR A 44 -7.04 9.93 20.35
CA TYR A 44 -8.19 9.05 20.25
C TYR A 44 -7.98 7.82 21.13
N TRP A 45 -9.06 7.10 21.40
CA TRP A 45 -9.03 5.91 22.24
C TRP A 45 -9.00 4.65 21.37
N LEU A 46 -8.11 3.72 21.71
CA LEU A 46 -8.10 2.35 21.18
C LEU A 46 -8.85 1.44 22.17
N LEU A 47 -9.78 0.64 21.65
CA LEU A 47 -10.65 -0.23 22.45
C LEU A 47 -9.85 -1.35 23.13
N GLU A 48 -8.95 -1.99 22.39
CA GLU A 48 -8.11 -3.09 22.84
C GLU A 48 -6.62 -2.78 22.65
N ALA A 49 -5.78 -3.55 23.33
CA ALA A 49 -4.33 -3.47 23.15
C ALA A 49 -3.93 -4.11 21.81
N ILE A 50 -3.04 -3.44 21.08
CA ILE A 50 -2.50 -3.93 19.81
C ILE A 50 -1.67 -5.18 20.07
N LYS A 51 -1.95 -6.27 19.37
CA LYS A 51 -1.20 -7.53 19.56
C LYS A 51 0.14 -7.52 18.85
N SER A 52 0.19 -6.91 17.67
CA SER A 52 1.41 -6.84 16.86
C SER A 52 1.38 -5.63 15.93
N MET A 53 2.53 -4.96 15.77
CA MET A 53 2.74 -3.96 14.72
C MET A 53 3.48 -4.54 13.50
N ASP A 54 3.51 -5.87 13.38
CA ASP A 54 4.03 -6.55 12.21
C ASP A 54 2.86 -6.81 11.23
N PRO A 55 2.87 -6.22 10.02
CA PRO A 55 1.79 -6.38 9.06
C PRO A 55 1.44 -7.84 8.75
N GLN A 56 2.42 -8.75 8.71
CA GLN A 56 2.17 -10.16 8.38
C GLN A 56 1.85 -11.02 9.61
N ILE A 57 1.84 -10.48 10.83
CA ILE A 57 1.46 -11.21 12.05
C ILE A 57 0.16 -10.65 12.67
N ASN A 58 -0.16 -9.38 12.45
CA ASN A 58 -1.35 -8.75 13.00
C ASN A 58 -2.65 -9.44 12.55
N THR A 59 -3.55 -9.68 13.50
CA THR A 59 -4.87 -10.30 13.26
C THR A 59 -6.04 -9.48 13.76
N ASP A 60 -5.79 -8.40 14.50
CA ASP A 60 -6.83 -7.54 15.07
C ASP A 60 -7.03 -6.23 14.29
N ASN A 61 -8.20 -5.63 14.47
CA ASN A 61 -8.60 -4.43 13.72
C ASN A 61 -7.84 -3.20 14.21
N GLU A 62 -7.66 -3.07 15.52
CA GLU A 62 -6.97 -1.95 16.18
C GLU A 62 -5.51 -1.85 15.72
N GLY A 63 -4.81 -2.98 15.66
CA GLY A 63 -3.49 -3.08 15.05
C GLY A 63 -3.53 -2.72 13.56
N GLY A 64 -4.55 -3.17 12.83
CA GLY A 64 -4.77 -2.77 11.43
C GLY A 64 -4.92 -1.25 11.25
N ASP A 65 -5.63 -0.57 12.15
CA ASP A 65 -5.82 0.89 12.12
C ASP A 65 -4.50 1.63 12.37
N VAL A 66 -3.68 1.15 13.30
CA VAL A 66 -2.35 1.71 13.54
C VAL A 66 -1.41 1.41 12.37
N LEU A 67 -1.44 0.20 11.82
CA LEU A 67 -0.64 -0.19 10.66
C LEU A 67 -0.92 0.69 9.44
N ARG A 68 -2.17 1.10 9.19
CA ARG A 68 -2.52 2.06 8.13
C ARG A 68 -1.93 3.46 8.33
N SER A 69 -1.51 3.80 9.55
CA SER A 69 -0.79 5.04 9.84
C SER A 69 0.73 4.89 9.63
N LEU A 70 1.27 3.71 9.96
CA LEU A 70 2.72 3.42 9.94
C LEU A 70 3.22 2.93 8.58
N PHE A 71 2.37 2.32 7.77
CA PHE A 71 2.69 1.72 6.48
C PHE A 71 1.68 2.17 5.41
N GLU A 72 2.11 2.09 4.16
CA GLU A 72 1.28 2.40 2.99
C GLU A 72 1.41 1.27 1.95
N GLY A 73 0.28 0.69 1.55
CA GLY A 73 0.19 -0.37 0.55
C GLY A 73 0.30 0.14 -0.90
N LEU A 74 0.03 -0.76 -1.87
CA LEU A 74 -0.01 -0.38 -3.29
C LEU A 74 -1.16 0.60 -3.56
N TYR A 75 -2.32 0.37 -2.95
CA TYR A 75 -3.49 1.24 -2.98
C TYR A 75 -3.93 1.59 -1.56
N ASN A 76 -4.73 2.64 -1.46
CA ASN A 76 -5.38 3.08 -0.23
C ASN A 76 -6.88 3.33 -0.50
N GLU A 77 -7.62 3.74 0.52
CA GLU A 77 -9.03 4.08 0.44
C GLU A 77 -9.25 5.54 0.86
N ASP A 78 -10.13 6.25 0.15
CA ASP A 78 -10.60 7.56 0.57
C ASP A 78 -11.65 7.45 1.70
N PRO A 79 -12.10 8.55 2.32
CA PRO A 79 -13.10 8.49 3.40
C PRO A 79 -14.45 7.88 3.00
N MET A 80 -14.73 7.71 1.71
CA MET A 80 -15.94 7.07 1.18
C MET A 80 -15.71 5.59 0.83
N GLY A 81 -14.49 5.07 1.05
CA GLY A 81 -14.10 3.71 0.69
C GLY A 81 -13.77 3.53 -0.79
N ASN A 82 -13.56 4.62 -1.55
CA ASN A 82 -13.11 4.48 -2.92
C ASN A 82 -11.62 4.19 -2.96
N LEU A 83 -11.21 3.30 -3.86
CA LEU A 83 -9.82 2.99 -4.09
C LEU A 83 -9.08 4.21 -4.64
N VAL A 84 -7.99 4.60 -3.99
CA VAL A 84 -7.09 5.71 -4.40
C VAL A 84 -5.64 5.24 -4.41
N PRO A 85 -4.77 5.82 -5.25
CA PRO A 85 -3.35 5.47 -5.29
C PRO A 85 -2.68 5.53 -3.91
N GLY A 86 -1.86 4.53 -3.60
CA GLY A 86 -0.90 4.54 -2.49
C GLY A 86 0.52 4.63 -3.04
N VAL A 87 1.34 3.61 -2.79
CA VAL A 87 2.67 3.50 -3.42
C VAL A 87 2.57 3.26 -4.93
N ALA A 88 1.54 2.56 -5.41
CA ALA A 88 1.29 2.39 -6.84
C ALA A 88 0.42 3.53 -7.39
N LEU A 89 0.91 4.21 -8.43
CA LEU A 89 0.19 5.29 -9.10
C LEU A 89 -0.90 4.76 -10.04
N ARG A 90 -0.66 3.58 -10.63
CA ARG A 90 -1.57 2.89 -11.55
C ARG A 90 -1.19 1.42 -11.67
N HIS A 91 -2.07 0.64 -12.27
CA HIS A 91 -1.75 -0.69 -12.77
C HIS A 91 -2.22 -0.89 -14.21
N ASP A 92 -1.51 -1.73 -14.94
CA ASP A 92 -1.96 -2.30 -16.20
C ASP A 92 -2.52 -3.70 -15.93
N LEU A 93 -3.48 -4.14 -16.75
CA LEU A 93 -4.08 -5.47 -16.67
C LEU A 93 -4.04 -6.15 -18.03
N SER A 94 -3.49 -7.37 -18.09
CA SER A 94 -3.36 -8.16 -19.31
C SER A 94 -4.70 -8.40 -20.03
N GLU A 95 -4.64 -8.83 -21.29
CA GLU A 95 -5.83 -9.12 -22.10
C GLU A 95 -6.69 -10.23 -21.48
N ASP A 96 -6.04 -11.28 -20.95
CA ASP A 96 -6.67 -12.42 -20.28
C ASP A 96 -7.05 -12.14 -18.81
N LYS A 97 -6.75 -10.94 -18.30
CA LYS A 97 -7.14 -10.45 -16.97
C LYS A 97 -6.52 -11.19 -15.79
N THR A 98 -5.37 -11.82 -16.01
CA THR A 98 -4.65 -12.60 -14.97
C THR A 98 -3.36 -11.93 -14.50
N VAL A 99 -2.77 -11.00 -15.28
CA VAL A 99 -1.52 -10.33 -14.92
C VAL A 99 -1.76 -8.85 -14.63
N TYR A 100 -1.47 -8.44 -13.40
CA TYR A 100 -1.44 -7.05 -12.98
C TYR A 100 0.00 -6.53 -12.96
N THR A 101 0.23 -5.35 -13.53
CA THR A 101 1.54 -4.68 -13.49
C THR A 101 1.39 -3.32 -12.82
N PHE A 102 1.88 -3.19 -11.59
CA PHE A 102 1.82 -1.97 -10.79
C PHE A 102 3.04 -1.09 -11.02
N HIS A 103 2.79 0.21 -11.18
CA HIS A 103 3.82 1.22 -11.38
C HIS A 103 3.94 2.08 -10.13
N LEU A 104 5.05 1.94 -9.42
CA LEU A 104 5.29 2.59 -8.14
C LEU A 104 5.78 4.03 -8.32
N ARG A 105 5.42 4.92 -7.39
CA ARG A 105 5.96 6.28 -7.34
C ARG A 105 7.46 6.25 -7.00
N ASP A 106 8.22 7.16 -7.60
CA ASP A 106 9.68 7.25 -7.45
C ASP A 106 10.12 7.93 -6.15
N ASP A 107 9.23 8.74 -5.57
CA ASP A 107 9.43 9.50 -4.34
C ASP A 107 9.07 8.75 -3.06
N ALA A 108 8.58 7.50 -3.16
CA ALA A 108 8.26 6.70 -1.98
C ALA A 108 9.55 6.34 -1.23
N VAL A 109 9.61 6.75 0.04
CA VAL A 109 10.72 6.49 0.95
C VAL A 109 10.19 5.91 2.26
N TRP A 110 11.01 5.06 2.86
CA TRP A 110 10.87 4.60 4.22
C TRP A 110 11.20 5.72 5.21
N SER A 111 10.80 5.56 6.48
CA SER A 111 11.10 6.53 7.55
C SER A 111 12.60 6.73 7.80
N ASP A 112 13.46 5.79 7.37
CA ASP A 112 14.93 5.89 7.39
C ASP A 112 15.52 6.59 6.14
N GLY A 113 14.67 7.04 5.21
CA GLY A 113 15.04 7.74 3.99
C GLY A 113 15.45 6.85 2.81
N LYS A 114 15.49 5.52 2.97
CA LYS A 114 15.75 4.60 1.85
C LYS A 114 14.53 4.52 0.93
N PRO A 115 14.71 4.24 -0.38
CA PRO A 115 13.58 4.12 -1.30
C PRO A 115 12.72 2.88 -1.00
N VAL A 116 11.41 3.03 -1.17
CA VAL A 116 10.46 1.90 -1.22
C VAL A 116 10.50 1.30 -2.61
N THR A 117 10.73 -0.01 -2.71
CA THR A 117 10.87 -0.72 -3.99
C THR A 117 9.81 -1.80 -4.17
N ALA A 118 9.61 -2.26 -5.40
CA ALA A 118 8.77 -3.42 -5.70
C ALA A 118 9.23 -4.68 -4.94
N GLY A 119 10.55 -4.82 -4.72
CA GLY A 119 11.11 -5.92 -3.92
C GLY A 119 10.51 -5.98 -2.50
N ASN A 120 10.31 -4.83 -1.85
CA ASN A 120 9.73 -4.81 -0.50
C ASN A 120 8.30 -5.38 -0.43
N PHE A 121 7.53 -5.29 -1.52
CA PHE A 121 6.23 -5.93 -1.62
C PHE A 121 6.35 -7.43 -1.90
N VAL A 122 7.27 -7.84 -2.78
CA VAL A 122 7.57 -9.26 -3.02
C VAL A 122 7.93 -9.96 -1.71
N ASP A 123 8.86 -9.39 -0.94
CA ASP A 123 9.34 -9.97 0.30
C ASP A 123 8.23 -10.06 1.34
N ALA A 124 7.42 -8.99 1.49
CA ALA A 124 6.28 -8.98 2.39
C ALA A 124 5.23 -10.06 2.07
N TRP A 125 4.91 -10.25 0.78
CA TRP A 125 3.88 -11.20 0.36
C TRP A 125 4.36 -12.64 0.43
N LYS A 126 5.64 -12.88 0.09
CA LYS A 126 6.29 -14.17 0.34
C LYS A 126 6.31 -14.49 1.83
N ARG A 127 6.70 -13.53 2.66
CA ARG A 127 6.69 -13.68 4.12
C ARG A 127 5.29 -13.98 4.66
N LEU A 128 4.24 -13.33 4.15
CA LEU A 128 2.86 -13.61 4.54
C LEU A 128 2.44 -15.06 4.21
N ALA A 129 2.90 -15.57 3.06
CA ALA A 129 2.58 -16.92 2.60
C ALA A 129 3.50 -18.01 3.18
N ASP A 130 4.67 -17.65 3.71
CA ASP A 130 5.66 -18.60 4.21
C ASP A 130 5.15 -19.33 5.46
N PRO A 131 5.08 -20.69 5.45
CA PRO A 131 4.71 -21.47 6.63
C PRO A 131 5.60 -21.20 7.86
N ALA A 132 6.85 -20.78 7.66
CA ALA A 132 7.77 -20.44 8.73
C ALA A 132 7.38 -19.15 9.49
N THR A 133 6.69 -18.22 8.83
CA THR A 133 6.14 -17.02 9.48
C THR A 133 4.96 -17.36 10.39
N ALA A 134 4.27 -18.48 10.13
CA ALA A 134 3.08 -18.92 10.85
C ALA A 134 1.99 -17.82 10.94
N SER A 135 1.82 -17.05 9.86
CA SER A 135 0.80 -16.01 9.81
C SER A 135 -0.61 -16.61 9.83
N GLU A 136 -1.41 -16.22 10.82
CA GLU A 136 -2.85 -16.53 10.85
C GLU A 136 -3.62 -15.84 9.70
N TYR A 137 -3.01 -14.85 9.03
CA TYR A 137 -3.58 -14.14 7.89
C TYR A 137 -3.10 -14.65 6.53
N ALA A 138 -2.32 -15.75 6.49
CA ALA A 138 -1.81 -16.34 5.25
C ALA A 138 -2.92 -16.67 4.24
N TRP A 139 -4.11 -17.04 4.71
CA TRP A 139 -5.28 -17.31 3.86
C TRP A 139 -5.65 -16.14 2.93
N TYR A 140 -5.27 -14.90 3.27
CA TYR A 140 -5.52 -13.73 2.44
C TYR A 140 -4.76 -13.81 1.10
N MET A 141 -3.55 -14.38 1.10
CA MET A 141 -2.79 -14.65 -0.12
C MET A 141 -3.48 -15.70 -1.00
N GLU A 142 -4.15 -16.69 -0.42
CA GLU A 142 -4.98 -17.63 -1.20
C GLU A 142 -6.18 -16.93 -1.84
N LEU A 143 -6.85 -16.04 -1.11
CA LEU A 143 -7.99 -15.27 -1.66
C LEU A 143 -7.59 -14.33 -2.78
N MET A 144 -6.37 -13.81 -2.74
CA MET A 144 -5.81 -12.99 -3.81
C MET A 144 -5.58 -13.80 -5.10
N GLN A 145 -5.71 -15.13 -5.07
CA GLN A 145 -5.55 -16.03 -6.22
C GLN A 145 -4.20 -15.89 -6.92
N ILE A 146 -3.15 -15.48 -6.21
CA ILE A 146 -1.80 -15.39 -6.78
C ILE A 146 -1.33 -16.80 -7.13
N VAL A 147 -0.74 -16.96 -8.31
CA VAL A 147 -0.22 -18.25 -8.78
C VAL A 147 0.68 -18.88 -7.72
N ASN A 148 0.45 -20.16 -7.42
CA ASN A 148 1.16 -20.95 -6.40
C ASN A 148 1.05 -20.47 -4.94
N ALA A 149 0.32 -19.39 -4.59
CA ALA A 149 0.25 -18.91 -3.21
C ALA A 149 -0.30 -19.96 -2.24
N LYS A 150 -1.40 -20.63 -2.61
CA LYS A 150 -1.98 -21.73 -1.83
C LYS A 150 -1.01 -22.90 -1.62
N ALA A 151 -0.26 -23.26 -2.65
CA ALA A 151 0.73 -24.34 -2.56
C ALA A 151 1.92 -23.93 -1.67
N ALA A 152 2.33 -22.67 -1.71
CA ALA A 152 3.36 -22.14 -0.82
C ALA A 152 2.92 -22.18 0.65
N ILE A 153 1.69 -21.75 0.95
CA ILE A 153 1.10 -21.79 2.30
C ILE A 153 0.97 -23.22 2.82
N ALA A 154 0.66 -24.18 1.95
CA ALA A 154 0.63 -25.60 2.31
C ALA A 154 2.03 -26.22 2.50
N GLY A 155 3.10 -25.51 2.12
CA GLY A 155 4.47 -26.04 2.10
C GLY A 155 4.77 -26.99 0.93
N ASP A 156 3.88 -27.07 -0.06
CA ASP A 156 4.02 -27.92 -1.25
C ASP A 156 4.94 -27.30 -2.32
N LYS A 157 5.13 -25.98 -2.29
CA LYS A 157 5.99 -25.19 -3.18
C LYS A 157 6.77 -24.15 -2.41
N SER A 158 7.89 -23.69 -2.99
CA SER A 158 8.61 -22.53 -2.43
C SER A 158 7.79 -21.25 -2.61
N VAL A 159 7.87 -20.33 -1.64
CA VAL A 159 7.35 -18.95 -1.79
C VAL A 159 7.98 -18.21 -2.97
N ASP A 160 9.18 -18.62 -3.40
CA ASP A 160 9.83 -18.09 -4.60
C ASP A 160 9.15 -18.48 -5.92
N GLU A 161 8.29 -19.50 -5.89
CA GLU A 161 7.48 -19.91 -7.04
C GLU A 161 6.16 -19.13 -7.13
N MET A 162 5.84 -18.27 -6.16
CA MET A 162 4.63 -17.46 -6.19
C MET A 162 4.64 -16.50 -7.39
N GLY A 163 3.45 -16.25 -7.95
CA GLY A 163 3.22 -15.30 -9.04
C GLY A 163 3.35 -13.84 -8.64
N VAL A 164 4.40 -13.46 -7.89
CA VAL A 164 4.69 -12.08 -7.49
C VAL A 164 6.17 -11.81 -7.70
N ARG A 165 6.50 -10.81 -8.53
CA ARG A 165 7.89 -10.47 -8.83
C ARG A 165 8.10 -8.99 -9.08
N ALA A 166 9.25 -8.48 -8.66
CA ALA A 166 9.75 -7.18 -9.08
C ALA A 166 10.38 -7.33 -10.48
N ILE A 167 9.86 -6.62 -11.47
CA ILE A 167 10.49 -6.52 -12.80
C ILE A 167 11.72 -5.60 -12.71
N ASP A 168 11.57 -4.53 -11.94
CA ASP A 168 12.60 -3.59 -11.52
C ASP A 168 12.17 -2.95 -10.18
N ASP A 169 12.94 -2.00 -9.66
CA ASP A 169 12.67 -1.34 -8.38
C ASP A 169 11.29 -0.66 -8.29
N ARG A 170 10.68 -0.30 -9.43
CA ARG A 170 9.43 0.49 -9.49
C ARG A 170 8.30 -0.20 -10.24
N THR A 171 8.50 -1.45 -10.64
CA THR A 171 7.53 -2.23 -11.39
C THR A 171 7.30 -3.58 -10.71
N LEU A 172 6.11 -3.77 -10.14
CA LEU A 172 5.68 -5.03 -9.54
C LEU A 172 4.72 -5.75 -10.48
N GLU A 173 5.00 -7.00 -10.82
CA GLU A 173 4.11 -7.85 -11.58
C GLU A 173 3.50 -8.92 -10.66
N VAL A 174 2.19 -9.11 -10.76
CA VAL A 174 1.44 -10.13 -10.05
C VAL A 174 0.62 -10.94 -11.05
N THR A 175 0.81 -12.25 -11.04
CA THR A 175 0.11 -13.23 -11.88
C THR A 175 -0.87 -14.02 -11.03
N LEU A 176 -2.13 -14.03 -11.45
CA LEU A 176 -3.24 -14.71 -10.79
C LEU A 176 -3.62 -16.02 -11.52
N GLU A 177 -4.14 -16.98 -10.77
CA GLU A 177 -4.65 -18.27 -11.28
C GLU A 177 -5.88 -18.08 -12.19
N ALA A 178 -6.67 -17.03 -11.94
CA ALA A 178 -7.87 -16.69 -12.70
C ALA A 178 -8.17 -15.19 -12.61
N PRO A 179 -8.99 -14.64 -13.53
CA PRO A 179 -9.42 -13.26 -13.46
C PRO A 179 -10.09 -12.91 -12.13
N LEU A 180 -9.54 -11.90 -11.45
CA LEU A 180 -10.04 -11.41 -10.16
C LEU A 180 -10.24 -9.90 -10.23
N PRO A 181 -11.43 -9.41 -10.66
CA PRO A 181 -11.65 -7.97 -10.88
C PRO A 181 -11.51 -7.10 -9.63
N TYR A 182 -11.75 -7.67 -8.45
CA TYR A 182 -11.64 -6.98 -7.18
C TYR A 182 -10.25 -7.07 -6.53
N PHE A 183 -9.27 -7.65 -7.22
CA PHE A 183 -7.90 -7.76 -6.71
C PHE A 183 -7.33 -6.40 -6.25
N PRO A 184 -7.47 -5.28 -6.98
CA PRO A 184 -6.99 -3.99 -6.51
C PRO A 184 -7.62 -3.52 -5.19
N GLN A 185 -8.88 -3.90 -4.91
CA GLN A 185 -9.59 -3.55 -3.67
C GLN A 185 -9.12 -4.35 -2.46
N MET A 186 -8.31 -5.40 -2.67
CA MET A 186 -7.66 -6.15 -1.59
C MET A 186 -6.35 -5.52 -1.12
N LEU A 187 -5.74 -4.67 -1.97
CA LEU A 187 -4.41 -4.09 -1.76
C LEU A 187 -4.31 -2.99 -0.68
N PRO A 188 -5.40 -2.36 -0.21
CA PRO A 188 -5.39 -1.52 0.99
C PRO A 188 -5.33 -2.30 2.31
N HIS A 189 -5.46 -3.63 2.29
CA HIS A 189 -5.47 -4.42 3.52
C HIS A 189 -4.08 -4.48 4.16
N ALA A 190 -4.01 -4.28 5.48
CA ALA A 190 -2.73 -4.13 6.17
C ALA A 190 -1.80 -5.35 6.05
N SER A 191 -2.34 -6.56 5.93
CA SER A 191 -1.52 -7.78 5.80
C SER A 191 -0.60 -7.79 4.59
N VAL A 192 -0.94 -7.02 3.55
CA VAL A 192 -0.20 -6.97 2.28
C VAL A 192 0.69 -5.74 2.14
N PHE A 193 0.85 -4.98 3.22
CA PHE A 193 1.76 -3.84 3.27
C PHE A 193 3.22 -4.28 3.16
N PRO A 194 4.08 -3.44 2.53
CA PRO A 194 5.48 -3.77 2.35
C PRO A 194 6.19 -3.78 3.71
N VAL A 195 7.26 -4.57 3.81
CA VAL A 195 8.17 -4.56 4.97
C VAL A 195 9.62 -4.53 4.51
N ARG A 196 10.53 -4.26 5.45
CA ARG A 196 11.97 -4.22 5.22
C ARG A 196 12.63 -5.47 5.78
N GLU A 197 12.94 -6.42 4.90
CA GLU A 197 13.55 -7.70 5.30
C GLU A 197 14.92 -7.50 5.99
N ASP A 198 15.71 -6.49 5.60
CA ASP A 198 16.97 -6.17 6.28
C ASP A 198 16.77 -5.75 7.74
N VAL A 199 15.71 -4.99 8.03
CA VAL A 199 15.35 -4.58 9.39
C VAL A 199 14.84 -5.78 10.20
N ILE A 200 14.00 -6.62 9.59
CA ILE A 200 13.51 -7.85 10.24
C ILE A 200 14.67 -8.80 10.53
N ALA A 201 15.60 -8.98 9.59
CA ALA A 201 16.75 -9.85 9.75
C ALA A 201 17.71 -9.35 10.85
N GLU A 202 17.86 -8.04 11.00
CA GLU A 202 18.72 -7.45 12.04
C GLU A 202 18.12 -7.57 13.44
N PHE A 203 16.82 -7.30 13.60
CA PHE A 203 16.18 -7.17 14.91
C PHE A 203 15.28 -8.35 15.31
N GLY A 204 15.01 -9.28 14.39
CA GLY A 204 14.10 -10.42 14.62
C GLY A 204 12.75 -9.94 15.13
N ASP A 205 12.20 -10.62 16.14
CA ASP A 205 10.90 -10.30 16.74
C ASP A 205 10.78 -8.86 17.29
N LYS A 206 11.90 -8.16 17.51
CA LYS A 206 11.93 -6.79 18.02
C LYS A 206 11.91 -5.73 16.92
N TRP A 207 11.86 -6.12 15.65
CA TRP A 207 11.88 -5.17 14.53
C TRP A 207 10.73 -4.16 14.59
N THR A 208 9.64 -4.51 15.26
CA THR A 208 8.45 -3.66 15.45
C THR A 208 8.54 -2.70 16.64
N ASN A 209 9.60 -2.78 17.45
CA ASN A 209 9.80 -1.82 18.53
C ASN A 209 9.93 -0.38 17.97
N PRO A 210 9.51 0.66 18.70
CA PRO A 210 9.57 2.05 18.23
C PRO A 210 10.96 2.51 17.75
N GLU A 211 12.05 2.00 18.34
CA GLU A 211 13.42 2.32 17.95
C GLU A 211 13.91 1.62 16.67
N HIS A 212 13.19 0.59 16.21
CA HIS A 212 13.58 -0.28 15.09
C HIS A 212 12.61 -0.24 13.91
N LEU A 213 11.33 0.04 14.16
CA LEU A 213 10.29 -0.01 13.13
C LEU A 213 10.56 1.02 12.04
N VAL A 214 10.75 0.51 10.83
CA VAL A 214 10.87 1.32 9.61
C VAL A 214 9.61 1.12 8.77
N GLY A 215 8.77 2.16 8.74
CA GLY A 215 7.52 2.20 8.00
C GLY A 215 7.58 3.17 6.81
N ASN A 216 6.60 3.10 5.91
CA ASN A 216 6.47 3.98 4.74
C ASN A 216 5.15 4.78 4.73
N GLY A 217 4.42 4.77 5.85
CA GLY A 217 3.18 5.50 6.04
C GLY A 217 3.38 6.98 6.43
N ALA A 218 2.27 7.64 6.73
CA ALA A 218 2.25 9.07 7.06
C ALA A 218 2.80 9.38 8.47
N TYR A 219 2.84 8.38 9.36
CA TYR A 219 3.29 8.52 10.75
C TYR A 219 4.44 7.58 11.07
N ILE A 220 5.21 7.93 12.10
CA ILE A 220 6.31 7.12 12.64
C ILE A 220 5.98 6.79 14.09
N LEU A 221 6.11 5.52 14.46
CA LEU A 221 5.95 5.08 15.83
C LEU A 221 7.04 5.68 16.72
N LYS A 222 6.65 6.34 17.81
CA LYS A 222 7.59 6.93 18.77
C LYS A 222 7.66 6.17 20.09
N GLU A 223 6.54 5.63 20.53
CA GLU A 223 6.40 4.89 21.78
C GLU A 223 5.17 3.97 21.73
N HIS A 224 5.21 2.84 22.46
CA HIS A 224 4.06 2.00 22.81
C HIS A 224 4.36 1.22 24.10
#